data_AF-A0A351CE63-F1
#
_entry.id   AF-A0A351CE63-F1
#
_cell.length_a   1.000
_cell.length_b   1.000
_cell.length_c   1.000
_cell.angle_alpha   90.00
_cell.angle_beta   90.00
_cell.angle_gamma   90.00
#
_symmetry.space_group_name_H-M   'P 1'
#
loop_
_entity.id
_entity.type
_entity.pdbx_description
1 polymer ?
#
loop_
_entity_poly.entity_id
_entity_poly.type
_entity_poly.pdbx_seq_one_letter_code
_entity_poly.pdbx_strand_id
1 'polypeptide(L)'
;TVANGCKIEIEKYCSQVTPGQGRILACLYAHEDKLSAKCEYALYDAAVQLERAVAALSYVANECDADLEKYCGSIAPGEGRLLECLDKHDKQVSKRCKQAVKDVGLK
;
A
#
# COMPACT_ATOMS: atom_id res chain seq x y z
N THR A 1 -5.84 -12.45 -0.78
CA THR A 1 -5.53 -11.58 0.38
C THR A 1 -5.10 -12.43 1.55
N VAL A 2 -4.30 -11.87 2.47
CA VAL A 2 -3.85 -12.57 3.69
C VAL A 2 -5.02 -13.16 4.48
N ALA A 3 -6.12 -12.42 4.64
CA ALA A 3 -7.31 -12.88 5.36
C ALA A 3 -7.89 -14.20 4.81
N ASN A 4 -7.91 -14.38 3.48
CA ASN A 4 -8.42 -15.60 2.85
C ASN A 4 -7.39 -16.73 2.85
N GLY A 5 -6.10 -16.39 2.69
CA GLY A 5 -5.01 -17.36 2.70
C GLY A 5 -4.80 -17.97 4.08
N CYS A 6 -4.94 -17.16 5.13
CA CYS A 6 -4.70 -17.51 6.52
C CYS A 6 -5.98 -17.70 7.34
N LYS A 7 -7.13 -17.94 6.69
CA LYS A 7 -8.42 -18.00 7.38
C LYS A 7 -8.41 -19.01 8.55
N ILE A 8 -7.85 -20.20 8.30
CA ILE A 8 -7.78 -21.28 9.29
C ILE A 8 -6.92 -20.86 10.49
N GLU A 9 -5.77 -20.25 10.22
CA GLU A 9 -4.82 -19.79 11.23
C GLU A 9 -5.37 -18.62 12.04
N ILE A 10 -6.06 -17.69 11.37
CA ILE A 10 -6.71 -16.56 12.04
C ILE A 10 -7.81 -17.06 12.99
N GLU A 11 -8.65 -17.99 12.55
CA GLU A 11 -9.72 -18.55 13.39
C GLU A 11 -9.17 -19.38 14.55
N LYS A 12 -8.11 -20.17 14.31
CA LYS A 12 -7.56 -21.10 15.30
C LYS A 12 -6.62 -20.44 16.31
N TYR A 13 -5.78 -19.51 15.86
CA TYR A 13 -4.71 -18.95 16.69
C TYR A 13 -4.91 -17.47 17.03
N CYS A 14 -5.65 -16.72 16.22
CA CYS A 14 -5.76 -15.25 16.34
C CYS A 14 -7.19 -14.74 16.58
N SER A 15 -8.15 -15.61 16.95
CA SER A 15 -9.57 -15.23 17.07
C SER A 15 -9.87 -14.19 18.16
N GLN A 16 -9.00 -14.07 19.15
CA GLN A 16 -9.09 -13.06 20.21
C GLN A 16 -8.39 -11.73 19.87
N VAL A 17 -7.69 -11.67 18.74
CA VAL A 17 -6.92 -10.49 18.33
C VAL A 17 -7.85 -9.50 17.65
N THR A 18 -7.91 -8.27 18.16
CA THR A 18 -8.64 -7.18 17.51
C THR A 18 -7.98 -6.82 16.16
N PRO A 19 -8.71 -6.87 15.03
CA PRO A 19 -8.16 -6.53 13.72
C PRO A 19 -7.64 -5.08 13.60
N GLY A 20 -6.78 -4.86 12.62
CA GLY A 20 -6.16 -3.55 12.33
C GLY A 20 -4.78 -3.37 12.97
N GLN A 21 -4.09 -2.28 12.60
CA GLN A 21 -2.77 -1.87 13.12
C GLN A 21 -1.72 -3.00 13.10
N GLY A 22 -1.81 -3.92 12.14
CA GLY A 22 -0.88 -5.05 12.03
C GLY A 22 -1.04 -6.15 13.10
N ARG A 23 -2.02 -6.07 14.01
CA ARG A 23 -2.13 -7.02 15.14
C ARG A 23 -2.32 -8.47 14.70
N ILE A 24 -3.14 -8.71 13.67
CA ILE A 24 -3.32 -10.06 13.12
C ILE A 24 -2.02 -10.57 12.48
N LEU A 25 -1.31 -9.70 11.76
CA LEU A 25 -0.01 -10.07 11.17
C LEU A 25 1.01 -10.43 12.27
N ALA A 26 1.05 -9.67 13.36
CA ALA A 26 1.90 -9.97 14.51
C ALA A 26 1.54 -11.31 15.17
N CYS A 27 0.24 -11.63 15.27
CA CYS A 27 -0.20 -12.93 15.78
C CYS A 27 0.21 -14.09 14.86
N LEU A 28 0.04 -13.93 13.53
CA LEU A 28 0.48 -14.94 12.56
C LEU A 28 1.99 -15.13 12.61
N TYR A 29 2.78 -14.06 12.79
CA TYR A 29 4.22 -14.12 12.99
C TYR A 29 4.60 -14.90 14.27
N ALA A 30 3.90 -14.69 15.38
CA ALA A 30 4.12 -15.44 16.62
C ALA A 30 3.75 -16.94 16.52
N HIS A 31 3.05 -17.34 15.46
CA HIS A 31 2.65 -18.71 15.14
C HIS A 31 3.20 -19.18 13.79
N GLU A 32 4.34 -18.63 13.36
CA GLU A 32 4.92 -18.91 12.03
C GLU A 32 5.15 -20.41 11.79
N ASP A 33 5.50 -21.16 12.83
CA ASP A 33 5.73 -22.61 12.81
C ASP A 33 4.44 -23.44 12.59
N LYS A 34 3.27 -22.80 12.65
CA LYS A 34 1.94 -23.44 12.59
C LYS A 34 1.13 -23.00 11.38
N LEU A 35 1.72 -22.21 10.49
CA LEU A 35 1.04 -21.72 9.30
C LEU A 35 0.95 -22.84 8.24
N SER A 36 -0.18 -22.93 7.57
CA SER A 36 -0.25 -23.75 6.35
C SER A 36 0.54 -23.11 5.21
N ALA A 37 1.03 -23.93 4.28
CA ALA A 37 1.69 -23.45 3.06
C ALA A 37 0.82 -22.42 2.28
N LYS A 38 -0.50 -22.53 2.36
CA LYS A 38 -1.43 -21.56 1.77
C LYS A 38 -1.36 -20.21 2.48
N CYS A 39 -1.31 -20.19 3.80
CA CYS A 39 -1.16 -18.96 4.58
C CYS A 39 0.21 -18.33 4.36
N GLU A 40 1.29 -19.12 4.41
CA GLU A 40 2.66 -18.67 4.12
C GLU A 40 2.75 -18.02 2.74
N TYR A 41 2.22 -18.68 1.71
CA TYR A 41 2.19 -18.12 0.35
C TYR A 41 1.41 -16.82 0.28
N ALA A 42 0.26 -16.72 0.97
CA ALA A 42 -0.53 -15.50 0.97
C ALA A 42 0.16 -14.34 1.69
N LEU A 43 0.94 -14.62 2.75
CA LEU A 43 1.78 -13.63 3.42
C LEU A 43 2.92 -13.17 2.52
N TYR A 44 3.59 -14.10 1.84
CA TYR A 44 4.65 -13.81 0.89
C TYR A 44 4.17 -12.96 -0.29
N ASP A 45 3.08 -13.37 -0.95
CA ASP A 45 2.50 -12.60 -2.05
C ASP A 45 2.11 -11.19 -1.59
N ALA A 46 1.47 -11.06 -0.42
CA ALA A 46 1.12 -9.75 0.12
C ALA A 46 2.34 -8.86 0.38
N ALA A 47 3.45 -9.42 0.87
CA ALA A 47 4.69 -8.67 1.06
C ALA A 47 5.26 -8.17 -0.28
N VAL A 48 5.28 -9.02 -1.31
CA VAL A 48 5.74 -8.66 -2.66
C VAL A 48 4.84 -7.58 -3.28
N GLN A 49 3.52 -7.68 -3.13
CA GLN A 49 2.60 -6.64 -3.64
C GLN A 49 2.80 -5.32 -2.90
N LEU A 50 3.04 -5.35 -1.58
CA LEU A 50 3.32 -4.14 -0.79
C LEU A 50 4.61 -3.47 -1.25
N GLU A 51 5.68 -4.23 -1.46
CA GLU A 51 6.96 -3.70 -1.96
C GLU A 51 6.79 -3.00 -3.32
N ARG A 52 6.07 -3.64 -4.25
CA ARG A 52 5.76 -3.06 -5.57
C ARG A 52 4.95 -1.77 -5.45
N ALA A 53 3.95 -1.75 -4.58
CA ALA A 53 3.14 -0.55 -4.33
C ALA A 53 3.98 0.59 -3.76
N VAL A 54 4.88 0.33 -2.81
CA VAL A 54 5.79 1.33 -2.25
C VAL A 54 6.76 1.86 -3.31
N ALA A 55 7.31 0.98 -4.15
CA ALA A 55 8.17 1.38 -5.26
C ALA A 55 7.44 2.28 -6.27
N ALA A 56 6.21 1.92 -6.64
CA ALA A 56 5.34 2.73 -7.50
C ALA A 56 5.05 4.11 -6.91
N LEU A 57 4.69 4.19 -5.62
CA LEU A 57 4.45 5.46 -4.93
C LEU A 57 5.71 6.32 -4.86
N SER A 58 6.87 5.70 -4.59
CA SER A 58 8.16 6.39 -4.54
C SER A 58 8.54 6.95 -5.91
N TYR A 59 8.30 6.18 -6.99
CA TYR A 59 8.49 6.64 -8.35
C TYR A 59 7.62 7.88 -8.63
N VAL A 60 6.31 7.82 -8.36
CA VAL A 60 5.42 8.98 -8.56
C VAL A 60 5.85 10.19 -7.73
N ALA A 61 6.20 10.00 -6.46
CA ALA A 61 6.65 11.08 -5.60
C ALA A 61 7.88 11.80 -6.17
N ASN A 62 8.88 11.04 -6.66
CA ASN A 62 10.09 11.59 -7.26
C ASN A 62 9.81 12.34 -8.58
N GLU A 63 8.94 11.78 -9.43
CA GLU A 63 8.61 12.37 -10.73
C GLU A 63 7.70 13.59 -10.61
N CYS A 64 6.93 13.69 -9.52
CA CYS A 64 6.00 14.77 -9.21
C CYS A 64 6.51 15.77 -8.17
N ASP A 65 7.74 15.64 -7.67
CA ASP A 65 8.26 16.39 -6.52
C ASP A 65 8.04 17.92 -6.66
N ALA A 66 8.51 18.53 -7.74
CA ALA A 66 8.33 19.95 -8.01
C ALA A 66 6.86 20.37 -8.20
N ASP A 67 6.01 19.48 -8.73
CA ASP A 67 4.58 19.73 -8.89
C ASP A 67 3.86 19.67 -7.54
N LEU A 68 4.24 18.72 -6.67
CA LEU A 68 3.72 18.58 -5.32
C LEU A 68 4.08 19.78 -4.45
N GLU A 69 5.34 20.24 -4.49
CA GLU A 69 5.76 21.44 -3.76
C GLU A 69 4.98 22.67 -4.21
N LYS A 70 4.84 22.86 -5.52
CA LYS A 70 4.24 24.06 -6.11
C LYS A 70 2.73 24.14 -5.93
N TYR A 71 2.01 23.02 -6.08
CA TYR A 71 0.56 23.01 -6.11
C TYR A 71 -0.08 22.37 -4.87
N CYS A 72 0.65 21.50 -4.16
CA CYS A 72 0.10 20.65 -3.10
C CYS A 72 0.84 20.75 -1.76
N GLY A 73 1.77 21.70 -1.58
CA GLY A 73 2.62 21.80 -0.38
C GLY A 73 1.89 22.00 0.96
N SER A 74 0.63 22.46 0.94
CA SER A 74 -0.22 22.60 2.13
C SER A 74 -1.08 21.36 2.43
N ILE A 75 -1.04 20.34 1.57
CA ILE A 75 -1.87 19.14 1.68
C ILE A 75 -1.15 18.11 2.55
N ALA A 76 -1.82 17.64 3.60
CA ALA A 76 -1.31 16.57 4.44
C ALA A 76 -1.16 15.27 3.63
N PRO A 77 0.00 14.57 3.69
CA PRO A 77 0.20 13.28 3.04
C PRO A 77 -0.77 12.19 3.52
N GLY A 78 -0.90 11.12 2.74
CA GLY A 78 -1.75 9.97 3.05
C GLY A 78 -3.18 10.07 2.51
N GLU A 79 -3.93 8.98 2.64
CA GLU A 79 -5.35 8.86 2.23
C GLU A 79 -5.65 9.29 0.78
N GLY A 80 -4.65 9.24 -0.10
CA GLY A 80 -4.79 9.65 -1.50
C GLY A 80 -4.89 11.16 -1.75
N ARG A 81 -4.81 12.01 -0.71
CA ARG A 81 -5.01 13.47 -0.83
C ARG A 81 -4.07 14.16 -1.82
N LEU A 82 -2.80 13.75 -1.84
CA LEU A 82 -1.81 14.33 -2.77
C LEU A 82 -2.11 13.96 -4.23
N LEU A 83 -2.56 12.73 -4.49
CA LEU A 83 -3.00 12.31 -5.83
C LEU A 83 -4.24 13.10 -6.27
N GLU A 84 -5.21 13.31 -5.37
CA GLU A 84 -6.38 14.13 -5.65
C GLU A 84 -6.00 15.59 -5.94
N CYS A 85 -5.03 16.15 -5.20
CA CYS A 85 -4.51 17.48 -5.47
C CYS A 85 -3.85 17.57 -6.86
N LEU A 86 -2.98 16.62 -7.21
CA LEU A 86 -2.36 16.54 -8.53
C LEU A 86 -3.41 16.42 -9.64
N ASP A 87 -4.53 15.72 -9.41
CA ASP A 87 -5.63 15.61 -10.36
C ASP A 87 -6.39 16.93 -10.54
N LYS A 88 -6.70 17.65 -9.45
CA LYS A 88 -7.30 19.00 -9.52
C LYS A 88 -6.42 19.99 -10.29
N HIS A 89 -5.11 19.78 -10.25
CA HIS A 89 -4.12 20.56 -10.99
C HIS A 89 -3.65 19.87 -12.28
N ASP A 90 -4.42 18.92 -12.85
CA ASP A 90 -3.98 18.16 -14.02
C ASP A 90 -3.49 19.07 -15.14
N LYS A 91 -4.15 20.20 -15.44
CA LYS A 91 -3.71 21.11 -16.51
C LYS A 91 -2.37 21.81 -16.22
N GLN A 92 -1.97 21.93 -14.97
CA GLN A 92 -0.79 22.67 -14.52
C GLN A 92 0.40 21.78 -14.17
N VAL A 93 0.17 20.51 -13.79
CA VAL A 93 1.24 19.57 -13.47
C VAL A 93 2.04 19.19 -14.71
N SER A 94 3.34 18.93 -14.50
CA SER A 94 4.27 18.61 -15.57
C SER A 94 3.89 17.33 -16.34
N LYS A 95 4.31 17.23 -17.60
CA LYS A 95 4.14 16.01 -18.40
C LYS A 95 4.78 14.78 -17.74
N ARG A 96 5.91 14.99 -17.06
CA ARG A 96 6.65 13.97 -16.32
C ARG A 96 5.80 13.38 -15.20
N CYS A 97 5.25 14.23 -14.33
CA CYS A 97 4.37 13.80 -13.26
C CYS A 97 3.11 13.08 -13.79
N LYS A 98 2.47 13.61 -14.84
CA LYS A 98 1.30 12.94 -15.46
C LYS A 98 1.63 11.55 -15.97
N GLN A 99 2.78 11.38 -16.60
CA GLN A 99 3.20 10.10 -17.13
C GLN A 99 3.46 9.13 -15.98
N ALA A 100 4.17 9.56 -14.94
CA ALA A 100 4.46 8.71 -13.79
C ALA A 100 3.19 8.18 -13.10
N VAL A 101 2.17 9.01 -12.91
CA VAL A 101 0.88 8.60 -12.33
C VAL A 101 0.17 7.55 -13.20
N LYS A 102 0.26 7.67 -14.53
CA LYS A 102 -0.31 6.68 -15.48
C LYS A 102 0.47 5.37 -15.48
N ASP A 103 1.81 5.44 -15.43
CA ASP A 103 2.68 4.26 -15.50
C ASP A 103 2.43 3.27 -14.37
N VAL A 104 1.99 3.78 -13.20
CA VAL A 104 1.69 2.96 -12.03
C VAL A 104 0.19 2.63 -11.84
N GLY A 105 -0.66 3.03 -12.79
CA GLY A 105 -2.10 2.74 -12.74
C GLY A 105 -2.86 3.44 -11.62
N LEU A 106 -2.39 4.60 -11.16
CA LEU A 106 -3.10 5.44 -10.18
C LEU A 106 -4.10 6.41 -10.83
N LYS A 107 -4.23 6.36 -12.17
CA LYS A 107 -5.24 7.04 -13.00
C LYS A 107 -5.69 6.12 -14.13
#